data_AF-A0A1J4L2F7-F1
#
_entry.id   AF-A0A1J4L2F7-F1
#
_cell.length_a   1.000
_cell.length_b   1.000
_cell.length_c   1.000
_cell.angle_alpha   90.00
_cell.angle_beta   90.00
_cell.angle_gamma   90.00
#
_symmetry.space_group_name_H-M   'P 1'
#
loop_
_entity.id
_entity.type
_entity.pdbx_description
1 polymer ?
#
loop_
_entity_poly.entity_id
_entity_poly.type
_entity_poly.pdbx_seq_one_letter_code
_entity_poly.pdbx_strand_id
1 'polypeptide(L)'
;MEEHDIREENAVLRQRIVNAEQKMKQLVEALEKRNDQIKEWSRMFSDLQKQLYEAQESANTQASIVQERNKMIQQLSQMIDELRQQNYIQSNMNLKEAEELREDIKKQKLHLVDTLNHLLQAKIPAEEAFRELGEMLDKKSNQIDELKNNFEKLSTKYEQLNHDLENKDEEIRQLNRENFEMDQDIKVLKIQLADARSERRELAQIEQLNIEIEKLRQKLRKFDNDKTRLKKVGNKLRDDLKDRDSIIEQLQDNLNGVIEKNLDMRNRYTDLQTKNYNLQQKMSKMHDAEKQFNNKFQTKKAKAHMYKMQLKEAQEKISQFNQKKSKIAVNRMRKMHDEEDEVLKQKEMKIRLRQEIEKRLDAEQEVFNMKDEMEAIRAEIAKVKREYAELKGTDVEPLIDLLRDLQIEAITINNDYEELIESIPAEPSINEMGIPENFCESPLATKVLAQASQYFIENKELRVLLHKFARHASIYKRISNVIAKYPILSMEDIGTQEERGTWVLTADIEHLQRCVVKLHELLIRKKNL
;
A
#
# COMPACT_ATOMS: atom_id res chain seq x y z
N MET A 1 -101.05 0.68 257.89
CA MET A 1 -99.65 1.14 257.74
C MET A 1 -98.91 0.09 256.90
N GLU A 2 -97.59 0.21 256.78
CA GLU A 2 -96.62 -0.78 256.25
C GLU A 2 -96.41 -0.98 254.73
N GLU A 3 -95.35 -0.32 254.25
CA GLU A 3 -94.17 -0.89 253.56
C GLU A 3 -94.25 -1.62 252.20
N HIS A 4 -95.41 -2.05 251.68
CA HIS A 4 -95.40 -2.89 250.46
C HIS A 4 -94.92 -2.16 249.18
N ASP A 5 -95.38 -0.93 248.96
CA ASP A 5 -95.26 -0.22 247.66
C ASP A 5 -93.81 0.07 247.22
N ILE A 6 -92.89 0.27 248.18
CA ILE A 6 -91.51 0.69 247.91
C ILE A 6 -90.67 -0.43 247.24
N ARG A 7 -91.09 -1.70 247.33
CA ARG A 7 -90.34 -2.82 246.74
C ARG A 7 -90.59 -3.01 245.24
N GLU A 8 -91.80 -2.76 244.74
CA GLU A 8 -92.09 -2.92 243.30
C GLU A 8 -91.43 -1.84 242.45
N GLU A 9 -91.44 -0.58 242.89
CA GLU A 9 -90.86 0.53 242.11
C GLU A 9 -89.34 0.34 241.88
N ASN A 10 -88.64 -0.23 242.87
CA ASN A 10 -87.22 -0.57 242.77
C ASN A 10 -86.92 -1.66 241.72
N ALA A 11 -87.83 -2.62 241.52
CA ALA A 11 -87.69 -3.65 240.50
C ALA A 11 -87.87 -3.06 239.08
N VAL A 12 -88.84 -2.16 238.90
CA VAL A 12 -89.10 -1.46 237.63
C VAL A 12 -87.89 -0.63 237.20
N LEU A 13 -87.22 0.06 238.13
CA LEU A 13 -86.02 0.85 237.82
C LEU A 13 -84.85 0.00 237.34
N ARG A 14 -84.60 -1.17 237.96
CA ARG A 14 -83.55 -2.11 237.51
C ARG A 14 -83.83 -2.62 236.09
N GLN A 15 -85.08 -2.97 235.79
CA GLN A 15 -85.49 -3.42 234.46
C GLN A 15 -85.36 -2.33 233.38
N ARG A 16 -85.50 -1.05 233.76
CA ARG A 16 -85.26 0.10 232.87
C ARG A 16 -83.76 0.31 232.59
N ILE A 17 -82.88 0.12 233.58
CA ILE A 17 -81.42 0.24 233.39
C ILE A 17 -80.90 -0.85 232.43
N VAL A 18 -81.28 -2.11 232.62
CA VAL A 18 -80.87 -3.21 231.72
C VAL A 18 -81.34 -2.95 230.28
N ASN A 19 -82.57 -2.47 230.10
CA ASN A 19 -83.07 -2.06 228.77
C ASN A 19 -82.29 -0.89 228.15
N ALA A 20 -81.75 0.03 228.96
CA ALA A 20 -80.95 1.15 228.47
C ALA A 20 -79.55 0.68 228.01
N GLU A 21 -78.88 -0.16 228.79
CA GLU A 21 -77.59 -0.77 228.42
C GLU A 21 -77.70 -1.62 227.15
N GLN A 22 -78.78 -2.40 227.04
CA GLN A 22 -79.02 -3.26 225.87
C GLN A 22 -79.29 -2.43 224.60
N LYS A 23 -79.99 -1.28 224.72
CA LYS A 23 -80.13 -0.30 223.62
C LYS A 23 -78.83 0.41 223.28
N MET A 24 -77.98 0.72 224.26
CA MET A 24 -76.64 1.29 223.99
C MET A 24 -75.76 0.32 223.20
N LYS A 25 -75.76 -0.98 223.52
CA LYS A 25 -75.06 -1.99 222.71
C LYS A 25 -75.55 -2.04 221.26
N GLN A 26 -76.88 -2.07 221.07
CA GLN A 26 -77.48 -2.05 219.72
C GLN A 26 -77.11 -0.79 218.93
N LEU A 27 -76.97 0.37 219.58
CA LEU A 27 -76.50 1.61 218.95
C LEU A 27 -75.01 1.54 218.56
N VAL A 28 -74.15 0.94 219.39
CA VAL A 28 -72.73 0.75 219.05
C VAL A 28 -72.58 -0.19 217.86
N GLU A 29 -73.21 -1.37 217.88
CA GLU A 29 -73.18 -2.32 216.76
C GLU A 29 -73.71 -1.72 215.44
N ALA A 30 -74.73 -0.84 215.52
CA ALA A 30 -75.27 -0.13 214.37
C ALA A 30 -74.31 0.95 213.84
N LEU A 31 -73.58 1.65 214.72
CA LEU A 31 -72.57 2.64 214.34
C LEU A 31 -71.32 1.99 213.73
N GLU A 32 -70.88 0.85 214.27
CA GLU A 32 -69.74 0.08 213.72
C GLU A 32 -70.06 -0.44 212.32
N LYS A 33 -71.21 -1.09 212.13
CA LYS A 33 -71.69 -1.50 210.79
C LYS A 33 -71.76 -0.34 209.80
N ARG A 34 -72.20 0.84 210.25
CA ARG A 34 -72.29 2.03 209.40
C ARG A 34 -70.92 2.62 209.06
N ASN A 35 -69.96 2.57 209.98
CA ASN A 35 -68.57 2.95 209.70
C ASN A 35 -67.91 2.00 208.69
N ASP A 36 -68.16 0.70 208.78
CA ASP A 36 -67.60 -0.27 207.82
C ASP A 36 -68.22 -0.11 206.42
N GLN A 37 -69.53 0.16 206.33
CA GLN A 37 -70.18 0.57 205.07
C GLN A 37 -69.54 1.84 204.48
N ILE A 38 -69.22 2.84 205.30
CA ILE A 38 -68.55 4.08 204.86
C ILE A 38 -67.14 3.79 204.33
N LYS A 39 -66.36 2.91 204.98
CA LYS A 39 -65.03 2.48 204.48
C LYS A 39 -65.16 1.76 203.13
N GLU A 40 -66.13 0.87 202.99
CA GLU A 40 -66.38 0.11 201.76
C GLU A 40 -66.82 1.01 200.60
N TRP A 41 -67.70 2.00 200.87
CA TRP A 41 -68.06 3.02 199.89
C TRP A 41 -66.89 3.92 199.51
N SER A 42 -66.06 4.34 200.48
CA SER A 42 -64.85 5.11 200.20
C SER A 42 -63.85 4.33 199.35
N ARG A 43 -63.78 3.00 199.52
CA ARG A 43 -62.96 2.12 198.68
C ARG A 43 -63.51 2.02 197.26
N MET A 44 -64.79 1.70 197.10
CA MET A 44 -65.45 1.63 195.79
C MET A 44 -65.35 2.96 195.01
N PHE A 45 -65.49 4.10 195.68
CA PHE A 45 -65.28 5.41 195.05
C PHE A 45 -63.84 5.59 194.55
N SER A 46 -62.85 5.18 195.33
CA SER A 46 -61.43 5.24 194.94
C SER A 46 -61.14 4.33 193.74
N ASP A 47 -61.68 3.11 193.74
CA ASP A 47 -61.53 2.14 192.65
C ASP A 47 -62.21 2.64 191.36
N LEU A 48 -63.41 3.23 191.46
CA LEU A 48 -64.10 3.87 190.33
C LEU A 48 -63.34 5.09 189.78
N GLN A 49 -62.77 5.93 190.65
CA GLN A 49 -61.97 7.08 190.22
C GLN A 49 -60.69 6.64 189.48
N LYS A 50 -60.09 5.52 189.89
CA LYS A 50 -58.96 4.90 189.18
C LYS A 50 -59.38 4.35 187.81
N GLN A 51 -60.51 3.62 187.74
CA GLN A 51 -61.05 3.11 186.47
C GLN A 51 -61.41 4.24 185.49
N LEU A 52 -61.92 5.38 185.98
CA LEU A 52 -62.20 6.56 185.15
C LEU A 52 -60.92 7.11 184.52
N TYR A 53 -59.82 7.20 185.28
CA TYR A 53 -58.53 7.68 184.78
C TYR A 53 -57.95 6.72 183.74
N GLU A 54 -57.94 5.41 184.02
CA GLU A 54 -57.48 4.37 183.10
C GLU A 54 -58.29 4.35 181.79
N ALA A 55 -59.61 4.54 181.88
CA ALA A 55 -60.49 4.68 180.71
C ALA A 55 -60.21 5.95 179.90
N GLN A 56 -59.89 7.07 180.56
CA GLN A 56 -59.58 8.33 179.88
C GLN A 56 -58.19 8.30 179.20
N GLU A 57 -57.20 7.66 179.81
CA GLU A 57 -55.88 7.43 179.21
C GLU A 57 -55.97 6.47 178.01
N SER A 58 -56.77 5.40 178.14
CA SER A 58 -57.12 4.49 177.04
C SER A 58 -57.84 5.20 175.89
N ALA A 59 -58.78 6.11 176.18
CA ALA A 59 -59.47 6.90 175.16
C ALA A 59 -58.52 7.85 174.42
N ASN A 60 -57.61 8.53 175.14
CA ASN A 60 -56.62 9.43 174.55
C ASN A 60 -55.62 8.70 173.66
N THR A 61 -55.13 7.53 174.08
CA THR A 61 -54.20 6.71 173.28
C THR A 61 -54.88 6.16 172.02
N GLN A 62 -56.13 5.69 172.11
CA GLN A 62 -56.91 5.29 170.92
C GLN A 62 -57.16 6.46 169.95
N ALA A 63 -57.45 7.66 170.47
CA ALA A 63 -57.63 8.86 169.64
C ALA A 63 -56.35 9.21 168.85
N SER A 64 -55.17 9.06 169.47
CA SER A 64 -53.88 9.25 168.80
C SER A 64 -53.65 8.22 167.68
N ILE A 65 -53.89 6.94 167.96
CA ILE A 65 -53.78 5.84 166.97
C ILE A 65 -54.71 6.07 165.77
N VAL A 66 -55.93 6.58 166.00
CA VAL A 66 -56.87 6.94 164.92
C VAL A 66 -56.35 8.12 164.08
N GLN A 67 -55.74 9.14 164.69
CA GLN A 67 -55.12 10.25 163.94
C GLN A 67 -53.95 9.78 163.06
N GLU A 68 -53.10 8.87 163.56
CA GLU A 68 -51.99 8.30 162.78
C GLU A 68 -52.49 7.43 161.61
N ARG A 69 -53.51 6.60 161.84
CA ARG A 69 -54.18 5.83 160.77
C ARG A 69 -54.77 6.75 159.70
N ASN A 70 -55.41 7.85 160.09
CA ASN A 70 -55.97 8.81 159.14
C ASN A 70 -54.89 9.50 158.29
N LYS A 71 -53.73 9.86 158.87
CA LYS A 71 -52.57 10.37 158.11
C LYS A 71 -52.07 9.33 157.10
N MET A 72 -51.93 8.07 157.51
CA MET A 72 -51.48 6.98 156.63
C MET A 72 -52.47 6.71 155.49
N ILE A 73 -53.78 6.75 155.76
CA ILE A 73 -54.83 6.62 154.72
C ILE A 73 -54.74 7.78 153.71
N GLN A 74 -54.46 9.01 154.16
CA GLN A 74 -54.29 10.16 153.25
C GLN A 74 -53.06 10.00 152.35
N GLN A 75 -51.92 9.56 152.90
CA GLN A 75 -50.71 9.27 152.14
C GLN A 75 -50.92 8.16 151.10
N LEU A 76 -51.58 7.06 151.48
CA LEU A 76 -51.91 5.96 150.55
C LEU A 76 -52.89 6.41 149.46
N SER A 77 -53.87 7.26 149.78
CA SER A 77 -54.79 7.83 148.78
C SER A 77 -54.03 8.69 147.75
N GLN A 78 -53.13 9.57 148.20
CA GLN A 78 -52.30 10.37 147.30
C GLN A 78 -51.46 9.50 146.38
N MET A 79 -50.79 8.48 146.91
CA MET A 79 -49.98 7.53 146.13
C MET A 79 -50.82 6.75 145.09
N ILE A 80 -52.06 6.37 145.43
CA ILE A 80 -52.98 5.72 144.48
C ILE A 80 -53.36 6.65 143.33
N ASP A 81 -53.62 7.93 143.60
CA ASP A 81 -53.99 8.90 142.56
C ASP A 81 -52.77 9.33 141.71
N GLU A 82 -51.57 9.42 142.28
CA GLU A 82 -50.32 9.56 141.52
C GLU A 82 -50.10 8.38 140.56
N LEU A 83 -50.24 7.13 141.05
CA LEU A 83 -50.12 5.93 140.21
C LEU A 83 -51.20 5.89 139.12
N ARG A 84 -52.42 6.36 139.39
CA ARG A 84 -53.47 6.49 138.36
C ARG A 84 -53.09 7.51 137.28
N GLN A 85 -52.57 8.67 137.67
CA GLN A 85 -52.10 9.68 136.71
C GLN A 85 -50.93 9.16 135.87
N GLN A 86 -49.94 8.49 136.48
CA GLN A 86 -48.82 7.90 135.76
C GLN A 86 -49.28 6.84 134.74
N ASN A 87 -50.18 5.93 135.13
CA ASN A 87 -50.73 4.93 134.20
C ASN A 87 -51.53 5.56 133.06
N TYR A 88 -52.30 6.63 133.33
CA TYR A 88 -53.02 7.37 132.29
C TYR A 88 -52.07 8.08 131.31
N ILE A 89 -51.02 8.74 131.81
CA ILE A 89 -49.99 9.38 130.99
C ILE A 89 -49.26 8.35 130.14
N GLN A 90 -48.83 7.23 130.72
CA GLN A 90 -48.14 6.16 129.99
C GLN A 90 -49.04 5.53 128.91
N SER A 91 -50.32 5.28 129.22
CA SER A 91 -51.27 4.75 128.22
C SER A 91 -51.49 5.72 127.05
N ASN A 92 -51.50 7.03 127.31
CA ASN A 92 -51.62 8.05 126.26
C ASN A 92 -50.33 8.18 125.42
N MET A 93 -49.14 8.06 126.02
CA MET A 93 -47.88 8.03 125.27
C MET A 93 -47.78 6.78 124.39
N ASN A 94 -48.05 5.60 124.95
CA ASN A 94 -48.08 4.34 124.19
C ASN A 94 -49.10 4.38 123.03
N LEU A 95 -50.26 5.03 123.22
CA LEU A 95 -51.26 5.21 122.17
C LEU A 95 -50.73 6.11 121.04
N LYS A 96 -50.12 7.25 121.39
CA LYS A 96 -49.55 8.21 120.44
C LYS A 96 -48.39 7.61 119.63
N GLU A 97 -47.51 6.86 120.27
CA GLU A 97 -46.44 6.09 119.60
C GLU A 97 -47.03 5.07 118.61
N ALA A 98 -48.10 4.36 119.01
CA ALA A 98 -48.78 3.40 118.13
C ALA A 98 -49.52 4.08 116.95
N GLU A 99 -49.98 5.33 117.09
CA GLU A 99 -50.55 6.13 116.00
C GLU A 99 -49.46 6.65 115.05
N GLU A 100 -48.34 7.15 115.56
CA GLU A 100 -47.20 7.59 114.75
C GLU A 100 -46.61 6.44 113.92
N LEU A 101 -46.41 5.27 114.53
CA LEU A 101 -45.98 4.05 113.82
C LEU A 101 -46.98 3.61 112.74
N ARG A 102 -48.30 3.79 112.95
CA ARG A 102 -49.33 3.47 111.94
C ARG A 102 -49.25 4.39 110.74
N GLU A 103 -49.09 5.69 110.95
CA GLU A 103 -48.93 6.65 109.85
C GLU A 103 -47.61 6.49 109.12
N ASP A 104 -46.50 6.13 109.79
CA ASP A 104 -45.23 5.83 109.11
C ASP A 104 -45.28 4.54 108.28
N ILE A 105 -45.91 3.47 108.78
CA ILE A 105 -46.20 2.27 107.97
C ILE A 105 -47.06 2.61 106.75
N LYS A 106 -48.02 3.54 106.89
CA LYS A 106 -48.90 4.00 105.80
C LYS A 106 -48.15 4.84 104.77
N LYS A 107 -47.24 5.75 105.19
CA LYS A 107 -46.31 6.48 104.29
C LYS A 107 -45.40 5.52 103.52
N GLN A 108 -44.80 4.55 104.21
CA GLN A 108 -43.93 3.53 103.59
C GLN A 108 -44.69 2.66 102.57
N LYS A 109 -45.93 2.27 102.88
CA LYS A 109 -46.79 1.55 101.92
C LYS A 109 -47.12 2.38 100.68
N LEU A 110 -47.42 3.68 100.84
CA LEU A 110 -47.65 4.58 99.72
C LEU A 110 -46.40 4.70 98.83
N HIS A 111 -45.24 4.99 99.44
CA HIS A 111 -43.96 5.05 98.72
C HIS A 111 -43.63 3.74 97.98
N LEU A 112 -43.92 2.57 98.58
CA LEU A 112 -43.73 1.28 97.92
C LEU A 112 -44.65 1.12 96.71
N VAL A 113 -45.93 1.51 96.81
CA VAL A 113 -46.87 1.49 95.69
C VAL A 113 -46.42 2.45 94.58
N ASP A 114 -45.99 3.66 94.92
CA ASP A 114 -45.48 4.62 93.94
C ASP A 114 -44.20 4.13 93.26
N THR A 115 -43.29 3.48 94.00
CA THR A 115 -42.08 2.86 93.44
C THR A 115 -42.42 1.72 92.48
N LEU A 116 -43.37 0.85 92.86
CA LEU A 116 -43.86 -0.24 92.00
C LEU A 116 -44.55 0.30 90.74
N ASN A 117 -45.33 1.38 90.84
CA ASN A 117 -45.96 2.03 89.69
C ASN A 117 -44.92 2.62 88.73
N HIS A 118 -43.87 3.28 89.22
CA HIS A 118 -42.77 3.77 88.38
C HIS A 118 -42.02 2.61 87.70
N LEU A 119 -41.74 1.51 88.42
CA LEU A 119 -41.13 0.31 87.83
C LEU A 119 -42.03 -0.33 86.75
N LEU A 120 -43.35 -0.35 86.95
CA LEU A 120 -44.30 -0.86 85.96
C LEU A 120 -44.34 0.04 84.70
N GLN A 121 -44.34 1.37 84.89
CA GLN A 121 -44.30 2.35 83.80
C GLN A 121 -42.96 2.31 83.03
N ALA A 122 -41.85 1.99 83.69
CA ALA A 122 -40.55 1.80 83.04
C ALA A 122 -40.43 0.43 82.34
N LYS A 123 -41.09 -0.62 82.86
CA LYS A 123 -41.05 -1.97 82.29
C LYS A 123 -41.64 -2.05 80.89
N ILE A 124 -42.79 -1.41 80.64
CA ILE A 124 -43.48 -1.44 79.35
C ILE A 124 -42.57 -0.96 78.21
N PRO A 125 -42.06 0.29 78.18
CA PRO A 125 -41.22 0.77 77.09
C PRO A 125 -39.89 0.02 76.97
N ALA A 126 -39.38 -0.60 78.04
CA ALA A 126 -38.23 -1.50 77.95
C ALA A 126 -38.57 -2.79 77.18
N GLU A 127 -39.71 -3.43 77.46
CA GLU A 127 -40.18 -4.61 76.71
C GLU A 127 -40.50 -4.26 75.24
N GLU A 128 -41.03 -3.06 74.97
CA GLU A 128 -41.26 -2.60 73.60
C GLU A 128 -39.96 -2.31 72.85
N ALA A 129 -38.98 -1.67 73.49
CA ALA A 129 -37.65 -1.45 72.90
C ALA A 129 -36.91 -2.78 72.62
N PHE A 130 -37.02 -3.78 73.49
CA PHE A 130 -36.47 -5.12 73.23
C PHE A 130 -37.18 -5.83 72.06
N ARG A 131 -38.50 -5.65 71.90
CA ARG A 131 -39.26 -6.16 70.75
C ARG A 131 -38.81 -5.49 69.44
N GLU A 132 -38.66 -4.17 69.42
CA GLU A 132 -38.16 -3.42 68.25
C GLU A 132 -36.71 -3.79 67.89
N LEU A 133 -35.84 -3.97 68.89
CA LEU A 133 -34.48 -4.46 68.68
C LEU A 133 -34.46 -5.87 68.09
N GLY A 134 -35.35 -6.76 68.55
CA GLY A 134 -35.53 -8.09 67.97
C GLY A 134 -35.94 -8.03 66.49
N GLU A 135 -36.99 -7.27 66.18
CA GLU A 135 -37.43 -7.07 64.80
C GLU A 135 -36.34 -6.46 63.89
N MET A 136 -35.53 -5.53 64.42
CA MET A 136 -34.40 -4.96 63.68
C MET A 136 -33.28 -5.99 63.47
N LEU A 137 -33.03 -6.86 64.44
CA LEU A 137 -32.07 -7.95 64.33
C LEU A 137 -32.49 -8.95 63.24
N ASP A 138 -33.75 -9.36 63.22
CA ASP A 138 -34.32 -10.27 62.21
C ASP A 138 -34.24 -9.65 60.80
N LYS A 139 -34.65 -8.38 60.67
CA LYS A 139 -34.53 -7.61 59.41
C LYS A 139 -33.07 -7.51 58.95
N LYS A 140 -32.11 -7.43 59.87
CA LYS A 140 -30.67 -7.43 59.56
C LYS A 140 -30.11 -8.81 59.22
N SER A 141 -30.57 -9.88 59.85
CA SER A 141 -30.19 -11.25 59.48
C SER A 141 -30.64 -11.58 58.07
N ASN A 142 -31.90 -11.26 57.73
CA ASN A 142 -32.43 -11.47 56.38
C ASN A 142 -31.63 -10.70 55.32
N GLN A 143 -31.27 -9.43 55.59
CA GLN A 143 -30.39 -8.65 54.70
C GLN A 143 -29.00 -9.26 54.53
N ILE A 144 -28.42 -9.82 55.60
CA ILE A 144 -27.12 -10.50 55.55
C ILE A 144 -27.22 -11.78 54.70
N ASP A 145 -28.28 -12.56 54.83
CA ASP A 145 -28.45 -13.81 54.08
C ASP A 145 -28.82 -13.56 52.60
N GLU A 146 -29.59 -12.52 52.28
CA GLU A 146 -29.75 -12.02 50.91
C GLU A 146 -28.41 -11.61 50.28
N LEU A 147 -27.57 -10.88 51.03
CA LEU A 147 -26.24 -10.46 50.55
C LEU A 147 -25.29 -11.65 50.34
N LYS A 148 -25.28 -12.66 51.22
CA LYS A 148 -24.53 -13.91 51.01
C LYS A 148 -24.97 -14.61 49.72
N ASN A 149 -26.28 -14.82 49.55
CA ASN A 149 -26.84 -15.46 48.36
C ASN A 149 -26.50 -14.69 47.07
N ASN A 150 -26.43 -13.37 47.13
CA ASN A 150 -26.04 -12.54 45.97
C ASN A 150 -24.53 -12.55 45.71
N PHE A 151 -23.70 -12.64 46.76
CA PHE A 151 -22.25 -12.82 46.63
C PHE A 151 -21.88 -14.18 46.03
N GLU A 152 -22.54 -15.26 46.45
CA GLU A 152 -22.33 -16.61 45.92
C GLU A 152 -22.73 -16.73 44.43
N LYS A 153 -23.85 -16.10 44.04
CA LYS A 153 -24.26 -15.92 42.63
C LYS A 153 -23.31 -15.03 41.82
N LEU A 154 -22.49 -14.20 42.46
CA LEU A 154 -21.49 -13.37 41.80
C LEU A 154 -20.16 -14.11 41.65
N SER A 155 -19.73 -14.87 42.67
CA SER A 155 -18.54 -15.74 42.61
C SER A 155 -18.68 -16.79 41.52
N THR A 156 -19.79 -17.52 41.49
CA THR A 156 -20.07 -18.53 40.45
C THR A 156 -20.11 -17.95 39.04
N LYS A 157 -20.60 -16.72 38.86
CA LYS A 157 -20.52 -16.00 37.58
C LYS A 157 -19.10 -15.57 37.22
N TYR A 158 -18.29 -15.17 38.20
CA TYR A 158 -16.90 -14.79 38.01
C TYR A 158 -16.05 -16.01 37.62
N GLU A 159 -16.26 -17.16 38.27
CA GLU A 159 -15.65 -18.45 37.93
C GLU A 159 -16.00 -18.89 36.50
N GLN A 160 -17.28 -18.77 36.10
CA GLN A 160 -17.73 -19.02 34.73
C GLN A 160 -17.04 -18.09 33.71
N LEU A 161 -17.03 -16.78 33.98
CA LEU A 161 -16.41 -15.79 33.10
C LEU A 161 -14.90 -15.98 32.96
N ASN A 162 -14.22 -16.39 34.04
CA ASN A 162 -12.79 -16.71 34.01
C ASN A 162 -12.51 -17.96 33.17
N HIS A 163 -13.35 -19.00 33.29
CA HIS A 163 -13.23 -20.19 32.44
C HIS A 163 -13.49 -19.89 30.95
N ASP A 164 -14.49 -19.07 30.63
CA ASP A 164 -14.74 -18.59 29.26
C ASP A 164 -13.54 -17.80 28.70
N LEU A 165 -12.85 -17.03 29.55
CA LEU A 165 -11.63 -16.29 29.19
C LEU A 165 -10.46 -17.25 28.92
N GLU A 166 -10.23 -18.23 29.79
CA GLU A 166 -9.21 -19.29 29.60
C GLU A 166 -9.43 -20.07 28.29
N ASN A 167 -10.68 -20.41 27.98
CA ASN A 167 -11.07 -21.06 26.72
C ASN A 167 -10.76 -20.16 25.52
N LYS A 168 -11.04 -18.85 25.60
CA LYS A 168 -10.73 -17.89 24.53
C LYS A 168 -9.23 -17.66 24.35
N ASP A 169 -8.44 -17.70 25.42
CA ASP A 169 -6.98 -17.59 25.31
C ASP A 169 -6.33 -18.81 24.64
N GLU A 170 -6.90 -20.02 24.77
CA GLU A 170 -6.42 -21.19 24.00
C GLU A 170 -6.90 -21.17 22.54
N GLU A 171 -8.11 -20.68 22.26
CA GLU A 171 -8.59 -20.40 20.89
C GLU A 171 -7.68 -19.39 20.17
N ILE A 172 -7.29 -18.31 20.84
CA ILE A 172 -6.31 -17.33 20.34
C ILE A 172 -4.94 -17.99 20.14
N ARG A 173 -4.49 -18.88 21.04
CA ARG A 173 -3.24 -19.65 20.85
C ARG A 173 -3.34 -20.61 19.67
N GLN A 174 -4.49 -21.20 19.38
CA GLN A 174 -4.70 -22.03 18.19
C GLN A 174 -4.64 -21.19 16.90
N LEU A 175 -5.43 -20.12 16.81
CA LEU A 175 -5.46 -19.24 15.63
C LEU A 175 -4.10 -18.61 15.32
N ASN A 176 -3.27 -18.33 16.33
CA ASN A 176 -1.90 -17.86 16.13
C ASN A 176 -0.95 -18.94 15.58
N ARG A 177 -1.15 -20.22 15.93
CA ARG A 177 -0.41 -21.34 15.32
C ARG A 177 -0.82 -21.52 13.85
N GLU A 178 -2.12 -21.55 13.57
CA GLU A 178 -2.66 -21.68 12.22
C GLU A 178 -2.23 -20.52 11.30
N ASN A 179 -2.22 -19.29 11.80
CA ASN A 179 -1.69 -18.13 11.06
C ASN A 179 -0.17 -18.27 10.77
N PHE A 180 0.62 -18.75 11.72
CA PHE A 180 2.05 -18.96 11.50
C PHE A 180 2.32 -20.03 10.43
N GLU A 181 1.54 -21.11 10.42
CA GLU A 181 1.62 -22.18 9.41
C GLU A 181 1.20 -21.67 8.02
N MET A 182 0.07 -20.96 7.91
CA MET A 182 -0.33 -20.30 6.66
C MET A 182 0.73 -19.31 6.15
N ASP A 183 1.40 -18.60 7.05
CA ASP A 183 2.46 -17.66 6.70
C ASP A 183 3.77 -18.37 6.29
N GLN A 184 4.00 -19.64 6.67
CA GLN A 184 5.06 -20.49 6.10
C GLN A 184 4.69 -20.95 4.69
N ASP A 185 3.47 -21.46 4.49
CA ASP A 185 2.98 -21.91 3.18
C ASP A 185 2.99 -20.78 2.15
N ILE A 186 2.59 -19.56 2.54
CA ILE A 186 2.67 -18.36 1.71
C ILE A 186 4.14 -18.06 1.29
N LYS A 187 5.14 -18.34 2.14
CA LYS A 187 6.56 -18.18 1.77
C LYS A 187 7.00 -19.27 0.78
N VAL A 188 6.63 -20.53 1.01
CA VAL A 188 6.93 -21.66 0.10
C VAL A 188 6.29 -21.44 -1.28
N LEU A 189 5.01 -21.07 -1.33
CA LEU A 189 4.29 -20.78 -2.57
C LEU A 189 4.87 -19.57 -3.33
N LYS A 190 5.38 -18.55 -2.63
CA LYS A 190 6.10 -17.42 -3.25
C LYS A 190 7.42 -17.85 -3.91
N ILE A 191 8.14 -18.80 -3.33
CA ILE A 191 9.38 -19.38 -3.90
C ILE A 191 9.01 -20.20 -5.15
N GLN A 192 8.10 -21.16 -5.03
CA GLN A 192 7.63 -21.99 -6.16
C GLN A 192 7.11 -21.15 -7.33
N LEU A 193 6.40 -20.05 -7.06
CA LEU A 193 5.93 -19.11 -8.08
C LEU A 193 7.07 -18.32 -8.74
N ALA A 194 8.19 -18.08 -8.04
CA ALA A 194 9.37 -17.47 -8.62
C ALA A 194 10.11 -18.45 -9.54
N ASP A 195 10.24 -19.72 -9.13
CA ASP A 195 10.90 -20.78 -9.90
C ASP A 195 10.11 -21.11 -11.18
N ALA A 196 8.80 -21.30 -11.08
CA ALA A 196 7.93 -21.49 -12.26
C ALA A 196 7.94 -20.26 -13.21
N ARG A 197 8.30 -19.07 -12.70
CA ARG A 197 8.52 -17.87 -13.52
C ARG A 197 9.91 -17.80 -14.16
N SER A 198 10.94 -18.45 -13.63
CA SER A 198 12.22 -18.62 -14.35
C SER A 198 12.11 -19.70 -15.43
N GLU A 199 11.55 -20.86 -15.12
CA GLU A 199 11.30 -21.93 -16.11
C GLU A 199 10.53 -21.41 -17.33
N ARG A 200 9.48 -20.60 -17.11
CA ARG A 200 8.71 -20.00 -18.21
C ARG A 200 9.50 -18.99 -19.05
N ARG A 201 10.53 -18.34 -18.50
CA ARG A 201 11.45 -17.47 -19.26
C ARG A 201 12.42 -18.31 -20.09
N GLU A 202 12.95 -19.39 -19.50
CA GLU A 202 13.86 -20.32 -20.18
C GLU A 202 13.15 -21.02 -21.34
N LEU A 203 11.91 -21.48 -21.16
CA LEU A 203 11.07 -22.02 -22.24
C LEU A 203 10.85 -21.00 -23.38
N ALA A 204 10.58 -19.73 -23.06
CA ALA A 204 10.45 -18.67 -24.07
C ALA A 204 11.77 -18.38 -24.80
N GLN A 205 12.91 -18.50 -24.13
CA GLN A 205 14.24 -18.38 -24.74
C GLN A 205 14.55 -19.57 -25.65
N ILE A 206 14.18 -20.79 -25.24
CA ILE A 206 14.27 -22.01 -26.07
C ILE A 206 13.39 -21.87 -27.33
N GLU A 207 12.18 -21.32 -27.20
CA GLU A 207 11.30 -21.07 -28.36
C GLU A 207 11.91 -20.06 -29.34
N GLN A 208 12.50 -18.95 -28.86
CA GLN A 208 13.21 -17.99 -29.69
C GLN A 208 14.42 -18.62 -30.42
N LEU A 209 15.21 -19.43 -29.72
CA LEU A 209 16.34 -20.17 -30.32
C LEU A 209 15.87 -21.17 -31.39
N ASN A 210 14.75 -21.87 -31.15
CA ASN A 210 14.16 -22.77 -32.16
C ASN A 210 13.68 -22.02 -33.41
N ILE A 211 13.09 -20.83 -33.25
CA ILE A 211 12.70 -19.95 -34.37
C ILE A 211 13.94 -19.48 -35.15
N GLU A 212 15.06 -19.18 -34.48
CA GLU A 212 16.32 -18.85 -35.14
C GLU A 212 16.94 -20.05 -35.86
N ILE A 213 16.96 -21.23 -35.25
CA ILE A 213 17.42 -22.49 -35.85
C ILE A 213 16.66 -22.79 -37.14
N GLU A 214 15.33 -22.62 -37.18
CA GLU A 214 14.58 -22.86 -38.42
C GLU A 214 14.79 -21.75 -39.47
N LYS A 215 14.99 -20.49 -39.08
CA LYS A 215 15.46 -19.44 -40.01
C LYS A 215 16.83 -19.78 -40.62
N LEU A 216 17.75 -20.32 -39.83
CA LEU A 216 19.07 -20.77 -40.29
C LEU A 216 18.96 -21.99 -41.22
N ARG A 217 18.12 -22.99 -40.88
CA ARG A 217 17.81 -24.13 -41.76
C ARG A 217 17.19 -23.67 -43.08
N GLN A 218 16.28 -22.69 -43.08
CA GLN A 218 15.72 -22.12 -44.31
C GLN A 218 16.78 -21.42 -45.17
N LYS A 219 17.69 -20.65 -44.56
CA LYS A 219 18.86 -20.08 -45.26
C LYS A 219 19.74 -21.18 -45.87
N LEU A 220 20.04 -22.24 -45.12
CA LEU A 220 20.86 -23.35 -45.59
C LEU A 220 20.21 -24.11 -46.75
N ARG A 221 18.90 -24.40 -46.67
CA ARG A 221 18.12 -24.97 -47.79
C ARG A 221 18.17 -24.09 -49.05
N LYS A 222 18.15 -22.75 -48.90
CA LYS A 222 18.34 -21.82 -50.04
C LYS A 222 19.76 -21.92 -50.61
N PHE A 223 20.80 -21.94 -49.77
CA PHE A 223 22.18 -22.10 -50.24
C PHE A 223 22.44 -23.44 -50.95
N ASP A 224 21.86 -24.56 -50.50
CA ASP A 224 21.99 -25.83 -51.22
C ASP A 224 21.20 -25.84 -52.56
N ASN A 225 20.04 -25.17 -52.62
CA ASN A 225 19.34 -24.94 -53.90
C ASN A 225 20.19 -24.09 -54.86
N ASP A 226 20.84 -23.03 -54.38
CA ASP A 226 21.74 -22.21 -55.19
C ASP A 226 23.01 -22.97 -55.61
N LYS A 227 23.57 -23.79 -54.73
CA LYS A 227 24.71 -24.67 -55.02
C LYS A 227 24.38 -25.72 -56.09
N THR A 228 23.18 -26.30 -56.07
CA THR A 228 22.74 -27.21 -57.16
C THR A 228 22.42 -26.46 -58.46
N ARG A 229 21.88 -25.24 -58.38
CA ARG A 229 21.69 -24.34 -59.55
C ARG A 229 23.03 -23.97 -60.19
N LEU A 230 24.00 -23.52 -59.39
CA LEU A 230 25.36 -23.19 -59.83
C LEU A 230 26.09 -24.43 -60.38
N LYS A 231 25.92 -25.62 -59.78
CA LYS A 231 26.47 -26.88 -60.33
C LYS A 231 25.88 -27.21 -61.70
N LYS A 232 24.57 -26.98 -61.93
CA LYS A 232 23.95 -27.14 -63.26
C LYS A 232 24.49 -26.14 -64.28
N VAL A 233 24.71 -24.87 -63.89
CA VAL A 233 25.32 -23.85 -64.75
C VAL A 233 26.78 -24.19 -65.07
N GLY A 234 27.57 -24.59 -64.07
CA GLY A 234 28.98 -24.98 -64.27
C GLY A 234 29.16 -26.25 -65.10
N ASN A 235 28.20 -27.18 -65.06
CA ASN A 235 28.15 -28.30 -66.01
C ASN A 235 27.86 -27.80 -67.44
N LYS A 236 26.81 -26.99 -67.64
CA LYS A 236 26.51 -26.41 -68.96
C LYS A 236 27.71 -25.69 -69.57
N LEU A 237 28.32 -24.76 -68.83
CA LEU A 237 29.50 -24.02 -69.28
C LEU A 237 30.71 -24.92 -69.62
N ARG A 238 30.82 -26.10 -68.99
CA ARG A 238 31.86 -27.09 -69.33
C ARG A 238 31.53 -27.83 -70.62
N ASP A 239 30.26 -28.13 -70.87
CA ASP A 239 29.84 -28.80 -72.10
C ASP A 239 29.86 -27.80 -73.28
N ASP A 240 29.41 -26.55 -73.07
CA ASP A 240 29.57 -25.41 -73.99
C ASP A 240 31.05 -25.17 -74.37
N LEU A 241 31.99 -25.43 -73.44
CA LEU A 241 33.43 -25.36 -73.70
C LEU A 241 33.94 -26.52 -74.57
N LYS A 242 33.52 -27.77 -74.30
CA LYS A 242 33.88 -28.91 -75.16
C LYS A 242 33.38 -28.74 -76.59
N ASP A 243 32.16 -28.22 -76.76
CA ASP A 243 31.59 -27.97 -78.07
C ASP A 243 32.40 -26.90 -78.82
N ARG A 244 32.89 -25.87 -78.11
CA ARG A 244 33.84 -24.88 -78.65
C ARG A 244 35.21 -25.48 -78.97
N ASP A 245 35.75 -26.33 -78.12
CA ASP A 245 37.04 -27.00 -78.35
C ASP A 245 36.96 -27.90 -79.58
N SER A 246 35.85 -28.64 -79.76
CA SER A 246 35.58 -29.44 -80.96
C SER A 246 35.41 -28.58 -82.23
N ILE A 247 34.77 -27.41 -82.13
CA ILE A 247 34.71 -26.44 -83.24
C ILE A 247 36.11 -25.88 -83.56
N ILE A 248 36.96 -25.64 -82.55
CA ILE A 248 38.34 -25.18 -82.74
C ILE A 248 39.17 -26.27 -83.44
N GLU A 249 39.05 -27.54 -83.04
CA GLU A 249 39.71 -28.68 -83.68
C GLU A 249 39.28 -28.82 -85.15
N GLN A 250 37.97 -28.77 -85.44
CA GLN A 250 37.45 -28.76 -86.81
C GLN A 250 37.95 -27.56 -87.63
N LEU A 251 38.07 -26.37 -87.03
CA LEU A 251 38.61 -25.18 -87.71
C LEU A 251 40.12 -25.30 -87.97
N GLN A 252 40.87 -25.96 -87.09
CA GLN A 252 42.29 -26.26 -87.28
C GLN A 252 42.49 -27.27 -88.42
N ASP A 253 41.71 -28.35 -88.48
CA ASP A 253 41.75 -29.31 -89.60
C ASP A 253 41.37 -28.67 -90.94
N ASN A 254 40.32 -27.83 -90.97
CA ASN A 254 39.96 -27.07 -92.16
C ASN A 254 41.08 -26.10 -92.58
N LEU A 255 41.74 -25.44 -91.63
CA LEU A 255 42.88 -24.56 -91.89
C LEU A 255 44.08 -25.36 -92.45
N ASN A 256 44.40 -26.51 -91.87
CA ASN A 256 45.45 -27.41 -92.34
C ASN A 256 45.18 -27.86 -93.79
N GLY A 257 43.96 -28.32 -94.09
CA GLY A 257 43.56 -28.69 -95.45
C GLY A 257 43.56 -27.52 -96.45
N VAL A 258 43.42 -26.27 -95.99
CA VAL A 258 43.61 -25.06 -96.82
C VAL A 258 45.09 -24.71 -97.00
N ILE A 259 45.93 -24.96 -95.99
CA ILE A 259 47.39 -24.81 -96.08
C ILE A 259 47.96 -25.81 -97.09
N GLU A 260 47.57 -27.09 -97.02
CA GLU A 260 47.98 -28.13 -97.99
C GLU A 260 47.59 -27.78 -99.42
N LYS A 261 46.34 -27.33 -99.65
CA LYS A 261 45.88 -26.85 -100.97
C LYS A 261 46.69 -25.67 -101.48
N ASN A 262 47.05 -24.72 -100.60
CA ASN A 262 47.95 -23.63 -100.97
C ASN A 262 49.38 -24.10 -101.28
N LEU A 263 49.85 -25.16 -100.62
CA LEU A 263 51.17 -25.75 -100.84
C LEU A 263 51.23 -26.48 -102.20
N ASP A 264 50.23 -27.30 -102.52
CA ASP A 264 50.05 -27.91 -103.84
C ASP A 264 49.91 -26.84 -104.94
N MET A 265 49.09 -25.81 -104.74
CA MET A 265 48.96 -24.69 -105.69
C MET A 265 50.28 -23.92 -105.89
N ARG A 266 51.08 -23.70 -104.84
CA ARG A 266 52.43 -23.12 -104.94
C ARG A 266 53.40 -24.03 -105.68
N ASN A 267 53.34 -25.34 -105.44
CA ASN A 267 54.17 -26.31 -106.15
C ASN A 267 53.82 -26.32 -107.64
N ARG A 268 52.53 -26.42 -108.01
CA ARG A 268 52.04 -26.31 -109.39
C ARG A 268 52.43 -24.97 -110.05
N TYR A 269 52.36 -23.86 -109.33
CA TYR A 269 52.80 -22.56 -109.82
C TYR A 269 54.30 -22.55 -110.12
N THR A 270 55.13 -23.09 -109.23
CA THR A 270 56.58 -23.21 -109.39
C THR A 270 56.94 -24.11 -110.57
N ASP A 271 56.20 -25.20 -110.75
CA ASP A 271 56.31 -26.13 -111.88
C ASP A 271 55.98 -25.45 -113.22
N LEU A 272 54.91 -24.65 -113.25
CA LEU A 272 54.51 -23.85 -114.41
C LEU A 272 55.51 -22.73 -114.71
N GLN A 273 56.03 -22.05 -113.68
CA GLN A 273 57.07 -21.03 -113.81
C GLN A 273 58.36 -21.64 -114.38
N THR A 274 58.76 -22.83 -113.91
CA THR A 274 59.91 -23.59 -114.40
C THR A 274 59.71 -24.06 -115.85
N LYS A 275 58.51 -24.54 -116.20
CA LYS A 275 58.15 -24.88 -117.59
C LYS A 275 58.18 -23.64 -118.50
N ASN A 276 57.69 -22.49 -118.03
CA ASN A 276 57.70 -21.23 -118.78
C ASN A 276 59.14 -20.71 -119.01
N TYR A 277 59.99 -20.72 -117.98
CA TYR A 277 61.41 -20.37 -118.12
C TYR A 277 62.14 -21.29 -119.14
N ASN A 278 61.87 -22.59 -119.09
CA ASN A 278 62.41 -23.54 -120.06
C ASN A 278 61.87 -23.32 -121.49
N LEU A 279 60.62 -22.88 -121.65
CA LEU A 279 60.05 -22.47 -122.93
C LEU A 279 60.69 -21.17 -123.45
N GLN A 280 60.94 -20.17 -122.59
CA GLN A 280 61.67 -18.97 -122.96
C GLN A 280 63.10 -19.26 -123.42
N GLN A 281 63.83 -20.16 -122.73
CA GLN A 281 65.13 -20.62 -123.22
C GLN A 281 65.05 -21.34 -124.57
N LYS A 282 64.03 -22.18 -124.80
CA LYS A 282 63.82 -22.85 -126.10
C LYS A 282 63.48 -21.85 -127.21
N MET A 283 62.66 -20.85 -126.92
CA MET A 283 62.33 -19.75 -127.84
C MET A 283 63.59 -18.95 -128.23
N SER A 284 64.43 -18.56 -127.26
CA SER A 284 65.70 -17.88 -127.56
C SER A 284 66.60 -18.73 -128.45
N LYS A 285 66.78 -20.02 -128.12
CA LYS A 285 67.60 -20.96 -128.91
C LYS A 285 67.04 -21.20 -130.32
N MET A 286 65.72 -21.22 -130.51
CA MET A 286 65.11 -21.25 -131.85
C MET A 286 65.35 -19.95 -132.61
N HIS A 287 65.19 -18.79 -131.97
CA HIS A 287 65.38 -17.50 -132.64
C HIS A 287 66.84 -17.25 -133.04
N ASP A 288 67.81 -17.69 -132.23
CA ASP A 288 69.23 -17.69 -132.61
C ASP A 288 69.51 -18.64 -133.79
N ALA A 289 68.88 -19.82 -133.82
CA ALA A 289 68.99 -20.75 -134.94
C ALA A 289 68.35 -20.20 -136.23
N GLU A 290 67.19 -19.57 -136.12
CA GLU A 290 66.48 -18.85 -137.19
C GLU A 290 67.35 -17.70 -137.75
N LYS A 291 67.94 -16.89 -136.87
CA LYS A 291 68.86 -15.80 -137.22
C LYS A 291 70.10 -16.30 -137.95
N GLN A 292 70.69 -17.43 -137.50
CA GLN A 292 71.76 -18.10 -138.24
C GLN A 292 71.29 -18.64 -139.61
N PHE A 293 70.07 -19.18 -139.70
CA PHE A 293 69.51 -19.69 -140.95
C PHE A 293 69.22 -18.57 -141.96
N ASN A 294 68.71 -17.43 -141.49
CA ASN A 294 68.49 -16.23 -142.29
C ASN A 294 69.82 -15.66 -142.81
N ASN A 295 70.87 -15.60 -141.99
CA ASN A 295 72.22 -15.23 -142.45
C ASN A 295 72.78 -16.21 -143.51
N LYS A 296 72.54 -17.52 -143.36
CA LYS A 296 72.87 -18.54 -144.38
C LYS A 296 72.02 -18.39 -145.66
N PHE A 297 70.77 -17.93 -145.55
CA PHE A 297 69.91 -17.62 -146.68
C PHE A 297 70.36 -16.36 -147.44
N GLN A 298 70.63 -15.26 -146.74
CA GLN A 298 71.11 -14.01 -147.36
C GLN A 298 72.47 -14.19 -148.05
N THR A 299 73.40 -14.93 -147.45
CA THR A 299 74.69 -15.25 -148.09
C THR A 299 74.52 -16.18 -149.31
N LYS A 300 73.59 -17.13 -149.30
CA LYS A 300 73.19 -17.88 -150.51
C LYS A 300 72.54 -16.98 -151.57
N LYS A 301 71.67 -16.04 -151.18
CA LYS A 301 71.00 -15.07 -152.05
C LYS A 301 72.01 -14.14 -152.74
N ALA A 302 73.02 -13.67 -152.01
CA ALA A 302 74.13 -12.89 -152.56
C ALA A 302 74.96 -13.70 -153.58
N LYS A 303 75.32 -14.96 -153.26
CA LYS A 303 75.99 -15.86 -154.21
C LYS A 303 75.14 -16.14 -155.46
N ALA A 304 73.83 -16.36 -155.29
CA ALA A 304 72.91 -16.55 -156.41
C ALA A 304 72.82 -15.29 -157.31
N HIS A 305 72.83 -14.09 -156.73
CA HIS A 305 72.90 -12.84 -157.50
C HIS A 305 74.23 -12.71 -158.26
N MET A 306 75.35 -13.09 -157.65
CA MET A 306 76.67 -13.05 -158.30
C MET A 306 76.75 -14.05 -159.47
N TYR A 307 76.27 -15.29 -159.29
CA TYR A 307 76.15 -16.25 -160.39
C TYR A 307 75.17 -15.77 -161.48
N LYS A 308 74.09 -15.06 -161.12
CA LYS A 308 73.16 -14.46 -162.10
C LYS A 308 73.81 -13.33 -162.91
N MET A 309 74.71 -12.56 -162.33
CA MET A 309 75.55 -11.59 -163.05
C MET A 309 76.52 -12.29 -164.01
N GLN A 310 77.24 -13.32 -163.58
CA GLN A 310 78.15 -14.10 -164.44
C GLN A 310 77.42 -14.79 -165.61
N LEU A 311 76.20 -15.29 -165.37
CA LEU A 311 75.32 -15.81 -166.41
C LEU A 311 74.93 -14.73 -167.43
N LYS A 312 74.71 -13.49 -166.97
CA LYS A 312 74.39 -12.35 -167.85
C LYS A 312 75.59 -11.95 -168.71
N GLU A 313 76.81 -11.89 -168.15
CA GLU A 313 78.04 -11.66 -168.92
C GLU A 313 78.30 -12.78 -169.94
N ALA A 314 77.99 -14.03 -169.61
CA ALA A 314 78.08 -15.15 -170.54
C ALA A 314 77.06 -15.04 -171.69
N GLN A 315 75.81 -14.65 -171.40
CA GLN A 315 74.78 -14.39 -172.40
C GLN A 315 75.12 -13.18 -173.29
N GLU A 316 75.71 -12.12 -172.75
CA GLU A 316 76.18 -10.96 -173.53
C GLU A 316 77.34 -11.35 -174.46
N LYS A 317 78.28 -12.20 -174.02
CA LYS A 317 79.34 -12.77 -174.89
C LYS A 317 78.77 -13.63 -176.03
N ILE A 318 77.72 -14.43 -175.79
CA ILE A 318 77.02 -15.21 -176.83
C ILE A 318 76.29 -14.28 -177.82
N SER A 319 75.62 -13.24 -177.34
CA SER A 319 74.94 -12.25 -178.17
C SER A 319 75.91 -11.49 -179.10
N GLN A 320 77.08 -11.10 -178.56
CA GLN A 320 78.16 -10.49 -179.34
C GLN A 320 78.75 -11.42 -180.42
N PHE A 321 78.66 -12.74 -180.26
CA PHE A 321 79.09 -13.70 -181.28
C PHE A 321 78.07 -13.77 -182.44
N ASN A 322 76.77 -13.84 -182.12
CA ASN A 322 75.71 -13.95 -183.12
C ASN A 322 75.48 -12.64 -183.91
N GLN A 323 75.56 -11.46 -183.28
CA GLN A 323 75.46 -10.19 -184.01
C GLN A 323 76.63 -9.98 -184.99
N LYS A 324 77.85 -10.43 -184.64
CA LYS A 324 79.02 -10.36 -185.52
C LYS A 324 78.91 -11.19 -186.81
N LYS A 325 77.97 -12.14 -186.90
CA LYS A 325 77.77 -12.97 -188.11
C LYS A 325 76.73 -12.41 -189.10
N SER A 326 76.00 -11.34 -188.74
CA SER A 326 74.85 -10.86 -189.54
C SER A 326 75.14 -9.59 -190.36
N LYS A 327 75.47 -8.47 -189.70
CA LYS A 327 75.75 -7.18 -190.36
C LYS A 327 76.64 -6.27 -189.49
N ILE A 328 77.94 -6.27 -189.76
CA ILE A 328 78.71 -5.02 -189.74
C ILE A 328 79.21 -4.76 -191.16
N ALA A 329 79.09 -3.54 -191.72
CA ALA A 329 78.53 -2.27 -191.16
C ALA A 329 77.01 -2.34 -190.77
N VAL A 330 76.42 -1.43 -189.97
CA VAL A 330 76.77 -0.03 -189.62
C VAL A 330 76.72 0.26 -188.09
N ASN A 331 76.66 1.53 -187.65
CA ASN A 331 77.34 1.99 -186.39
C ASN A 331 76.68 3.23 -185.56
N ARG A 332 76.36 3.16 -184.20
CA ARG A 332 76.52 4.06 -182.91
C ARG A 332 75.55 5.23 -182.28
N MET A 333 75.63 5.60 -180.92
CA MET A 333 75.18 6.83 -180.00
C MET A 333 74.12 6.68 -178.78
N ARG A 334 73.76 7.48 -177.66
CA ARG A 334 74.14 8.69 -176.75
C ARG A 334 73.52 8.85 -175.21
N LYS A 335 73.09 10.03 -174.56
CA LYS A 335 72.83 10.41 -173.04
C LYS A 335 71.55 11.37 -172.71
N MET A 336 70.96 11.97 -171.57
CA MET A 336 71.14 12.59 -170.13
C MET A 336 69.79 12.72 -169.23
N HIS A 337 69.43 13.42 -168.04
CA HIS A 337 69.89 14.36 -166.89
C HIS A 337 68.92 14.49 -165.56
N ASP A 338 68.95 15.54 -164.63
CA ASP A 338 68.61 15.63 -163.09
C ASP A 338 67.72 16.90 -162.53
N GLU A 339 67.35 17.52 -161.30
CA GLU A 339 67.44 17.71 -159.72
C GLU A 339 66.13 18.44 -158.99
N GLU A 340 65.73 19.04 -157.75
CA GLU A 340 66.00 19.39 -156.22
C GLU A 340 64.74 20.03 -155.29
N ASP A 341 64.66 20.24 -153.89
CA ASP A 341 63.49 20.82 -152.95
C ASP A 341 63.61 21.19 -151.31
N GLU A 342 62.72 21.97 -150.52
CA GLU A 342 62.64 22.29 -148.95
C GLU A 342 61.42 23.15 -148.20
N VAL A 343 61.09 23.13 -146.81
CA VAL A 343 60.44 24.15 -145.78
C VAL A 343 59.60 23.73 -144.43
N LEU A 344 59.60 24.53 -143.28
CA LEU A 344 58.66 24.76 -142.06
C LEU A 344 58.65 23.98 -140.65
N LYS A 345 57.83 24.42 -139.64
CA LYS A 345 57.97 24.20 -138.15
C LYS A 345 56.70 24.45 -137.24
N GLN A 346 56.71 23.93 -135.99
CA GLN A 346 55.82 24.20 -134.79
C GLN A 346 54.57 23.29 -134.60
N LYS A 347 53.81 23.21 -133.47
CA LYS A 347 53.80 23.96 -132.16
C LYS A 347 53.63 23.06 -130.87
N GLU A 348 52.82 23.45 -129.84
CA GLU A 348 53.23 23.37 -128.40
C GLU A 348 52.10 23.46 -127.32
N MET A 349 52.43 23.06 -126.08
CA MET A 349 51.76 23.19 -124.75
C MET A 349 50.39 23.92 -124.61
N LYS A 350 49.35 23.25 -124.06
CA LYS A 350 48.28 23.95 -123.29
C LYS A 350 47.39 23.17 -122.29
N ILE A 351 47.33 21.83 -122.27
CA ILE A 351 46.40 21.09 -121.38
C ILE A 351 47.13 20.01 -120.54
N ARG A 352 47.80 20.43 -119.47
CA ARG A 352 48.34 19.57 -118.37
C ARG A 352 48.27 20.27 -116.99
N LEU A 353 47.30 21.17 -116.79
CA LEU A 353 47.22 22.01 -115.58
C LEU A 353 45.77 22.22 -115.09
N ARG A 354 44.89 21.21 -115.21
CA ARG A 354 43.46 21.35 -114.86
C ARG A 354 42.77 20.18 -114.17
N GLN A 355 43.42 19.04 -113.92
CA GLN A 355 42.81 17.87 -113.25
C GLN A 355 43.63 17.36 -112.05
N GLU A 356 44.45 18.21 -111.45
CA GLU A 356 45.13 17.96 -110.16
C GLU A 356 44.24 18.34 -108.95
N ILE A 357 43.04 18.89 -109.20
CA ILE A 357 42.15 19.48 -108.18
C ILE A 357 41.23 18.43 -107.54
N GLU A 358 41.01 17.29 -108.20
CA GLU A 358 40.03 16.26 -107.83
C GLU A 358 40.55 15.29 -106.74
N LYS A 359 41.18 15.87 -105.70
CA LYS A 359 41.72 15.18 -104.50
C LYS A 359 41.35 15.92 -103.20
N ARG A 360 40.12 16.42 -103.12
CA ARG A 360 39.51 17.02 -101.92
C ARG A 360 38.09 16.52 -101.72
N LEU A 361 37.94 15.20 -101.52
CA LEU A 361 36.62 14.56 -101.35
C LEU A 361 36.56 13.56 -100.18
N ASP A 362 37.59 13.51 -99.34
CA ASP A 362 37.66 12.63 -98.14
C ASP A 362 37.51 13.41 -96.80
N ALA A 363 37.17 14.70 -96.84
CA ALA A 363 37.18 15.58 -95.65
C ALA A 363 35.81 16.15 -95.23
N GLU A 364 34.76 16.02 -96.05
CA GLU A 364 33.41 16.50 -95.70
C GLU A 364 32.54 15.44 -94.99
N GLN A 365 32.93 14.15 -95.08
CA GLN A 365 32.10 13.04 -94.60
C GLN A 365 32.10 12.88 -93.06
N GLU A 366 33.18 13.25 -92.36
CA GLU A 366 33.25 13.18 -90.89
C GLU A 366 32.43 14.29 -90.19
N VAL A 367 32.33 15.47 -90.83
CA VAL A 367 31.62 16.64 -90.26
C VAL A 367 30.11 16.41 -90.18
N PHE A 368 29.56 15.52 -91.02
CA PHE A 368 28.12 15.22 -91.02
C PHE A 368 27.71 14.41 -89.78
N ASN A 369 28.48 13.39 -89.41
CA ASN A 369 28.12 12.43 -88.36
C ASN A 369 28.06 13.06 -86.95
N MET A 370 28.92 14.04 -86.65
CA MET A 370 28.92 14.72 -85.34
C MET A 370 27.71 15.65 -85.12
N LYS A 371 26.91 15.92 -86.16
CA LYS A 371 25.75 16.81 -86.07
C LYS A 371 24.54 16.11 -85.43
N ASP A 372 24.32 14.85 -85.79
CA ASP A 372 23.15 14.09 -85.34
C ASP A 372 23.25 13.70 -83.85
N GLU A 373 24.47 13.41 -83.35
CA GLU A 373 24.73 13.15 -81.93
C GLU A 373 24.43 14.38 -81.05
N MET A 374 24.75 15.59 -81.54
CA MET A 374 24.43 16.86 -80.88
C MET A 374 22.92 17.15 -80.82
N GLU A 375 22.12 16.59 -81.73
CA GLU A 375 20.66 16.75 -81.76
C GLU A 375 19.99 15.77 -80.78
N ALA A 376 20.51 14.54 -80.66
CA ALA A 376 20.06 13.56 -79.67
C ALA A 376 20.23 14.05 -78.21
N ILE A 377 21.39 14.60 -77.86
CA ILE A 377 21.67 15.11 -76.50
C ILE A 377 20.72 16.27 -76.12
N ARG A 378 20.30 17.09 -77.10
CA ARG A 378 19.31 18.16 -76.88
C ARG A 378 17.91 17.62 -76.58
N ALA A 379 17.54 16.47 -77.16
CA ALA A 379 16.25 15.83 -76.91
C ALA A 379 16.15 15.29 -75.47
N GLU A 380 17.22 14.68 -74.93
CA GLU A 380 17.23 14.19 -73.55
C GLU A 380 17.14 15.32 -72.51
N ILE A 381 17.87 16.42 -72.71
CA ILE A 381 17.78 17.61 -71.85
C ILE A 381 16.36 18.20 -71.86
N ALA A 382 15.65 18.13 -72.98
CA ALA A 382 14.25 18.55 -73.12
C ALA A 382 13.22 17.56 -72.53
N LYS A 383 13.65 16.35 -72.16
CA LYS A 383 12.84 15.34 -71.43
C LYS A 383 12.98 15.52 -69.92
N VAL A 384 14.21 15.61 -69.41
CA VAL A 384 14.50 15.84 -67.97
C VAL A 384 13.88 17.14 -67.47
N LYS A 385 13.86 18.21 -68.28
CA LYS A 385 13.18 19.48 -67.94
C LYS A 385 11.65 19.39 -67.84
N ARG A 386 11.02 18.35 -68.41
CA ARG A 386 9.57 18.10 -68.28
C ARG A 386 9.27 17.31 -67.01
N GLU A 387 10.04 16.25 -66.75
CA GLU A 387 9.93 15.42 -65.55
C GLU A 387 10.15 16.25 -64.26
N TYR A 388 10.98 17.29 -64.30
CA TYR A 388 11.18 18.23 -63.18
C TYR A 388 10.00 19.20 -62.95
N ALA A 389 9.11 19.40 -63.93
CA ALA A 389 7.95 20.30 -63.80
C ALA A 389 6.76 19.61 -63.12
N GLU A 390 6.53 18.33 -63.41
CA GLU A 390 5.43 17.53 -62.84
C GLU A 390 5.62 17.26 -61.34
N LEU A 391 6.87 17.21 -60.86
CA LEU A 391 7.23 17.05 -59.44
C LEU A 391 6.83 18.24 -58.54
N LYS A 392 6.34 19.36 -59.09
CA LYS A 392 6.00 20.57 -58.32
C LYS A 392 4.52 20.68 -57.91
N GLY A 393 3.73 19.63 -58.11
CA GLY A 393 2.28 19.63 -57.87
C GLY A 393 1.75 18.31 -57.27
N THR A 394 2.20 17.96 -56.06
CA THR A 394 1.52 16.97 -55.20
C THR A 394 1.34 17.55 -53.79
N ASP A 395 0.15 17.38 -53.24
CA ASP A 395 -0.33 18.18 -52.11
C ASP A 395 0.45 17.96 -50.81
N VAL A 396 0.77 19.06 -50.14
CA VAL A 396 1.29 19.09 -48.77
C VAL A 396 0.17 19.39 -47.76
N GLU A 397 -0.99 19.88 -48.21
CA GLU A 397 -2.24 20.10 -47.45
C GLU A 397 -2.48 19.02 -46.37
N PRO A 398 -2.53 17.70 -46.69
CA PRO A 398 -2.90 16.68 -45.71
C PRO A 398 -1.90 16.51 -44.55
N LEU A 399 -0.66 16.99 -44.71
CA LEU A 399 0.36 17.01 -43.66
C LEU A 399 0.31 18.30 -42.83
N ILE A 400 -0.06 19.41 -43.46
CA ILE A 400 -0.25 20.71 -42.80
C ILE A 400 -1.52 20.69 -41.94
N ASP A 401 -2.60 20.11 -42.45
CA ASP A 401 -3.86 19.98 -41.70
C ASP A 401 -3.71 19.01 -40.52
N LEU A 402 -3.02 17.87 -40.70
CA LEU A 402 -2.71 16.97 -39.58
C LEU A 402 -1.88 17.65 -38.47
N LEU A 403 -0.99 18.58 -38.82
CA LEU A 403 -0.22 19.36 -37.85
C LEU A 403 -1.07 20.45 -37.18
N ARG A 404 -2.03 21.07 -37.90
CA ARG A 404 -3.00 22.01 -37.33
C ARG A 404 -3.97 21.33 -36.37
N ASP A 405 -4.51 20.17 -36.73
CA ASP A 405 -5.43 19.40 -35.89
C ASP A 405 -4.75 19.05 -34.56
N LEU A 406 -3.51 18.55 -34.60
CA LEU A 406 -2.71 18.26 -33.40
C LEU A 406 -2.37 19.52 -32.59
N GLN A 407 -2.19 20.68 -33.24
CA GLN A 407 -1.95 21.94 -32.55
C GLN A 407 -3.22 22.46 -31.85
N ILE A 408 -4.38 22.33 -32.48
CA ILE A 408 -5.68 22.71 -31.90
C ILE A 408 -6.05 21.77 -30.75
N GLU A 409 -5.89 20.44 -30.92
CA GLU A 409 -6.12 19.45 -29.86
C GLU A 409 -5.23 19.75 -28.63
N ALA A 410 -3.95 20.08 -28.83
CA ALA A 410 -3.03 20.45 -27.75
C ALA A 410 -3.42 21.77 -27.04
N ILE A 411 -3.91 22.79 -27.76
CA ILE A 411 -4.36 24.06 -27.17
C ILE A 411 -5.65 23.85 -26.36
N THR A 412 -6.63 23.12 -26.90
CA THR A 412 -7.89 22.82 -26.18
C THR A 412 -7.62 22.09 -24.87
N ILE A 413 -6.74 21.07 -24.91
CA ILE A 413 -6.29 20.33 -23.72
C ILE A 413 -5.65 21.25 -22.68
N ASN A 414 -4.90 22.27 -23.07
CA ASN A 414 -4.21 23.14 -22.12
C ASN A 414 -5.19 24.03 -21.34
N ASN A 415 -6.25 24.51 -21.99
CA ASN A 415 -7.34 25.25 -21.33
C ASN A 415 -8.14 24.34 -20.38
N ASP A 416 -8.47 23.11 -20.81
CA ASP A 416 -9.09 22.06 -19.98
C ASP A 416 -8.26 21.75 -18.71
N TYR A 417 -6.95 21.98 -18.74
CA TYR A 417 -6.06 21.83 -17.58
C TYR A 417 -6.08 23.05 -16.66
N GLU A 418 -6.16 24.28 -17.19
CA GLU A 418 -6.25 25.50 -16.38
C GLU A 418 -7.58 25.54 -15.60
N GLU A 419 -8.74 25.34 -16.26
CA GLU A 419 -10.04 25.27 -15.56
C GLU A 419 -10.09 24.15 -14.51
N LEU A 420 -9.47 22.99 -14.79
CA LEU A 420 -9.47 21.85 -13.88
C LEU A 420 -8.56 22.08 -12.67
N ILE A 421 -7.45 22.82 -12.81
CA ILE A 421 -6.57 23.20 -11.69
C ILE A 421 -7.26 24.26 -10.82
N GLU A 422 -7.94 25.25 -11.41
CA GLU A 422 -8.73 26.23 -10.66
C GLU A 422 -9.94 25.61 -9.93
N SER A 423 -10.43 24.45 -10.39
CA SER A 423 -11.53 23.72 -9.73
C SER A 423 -11.13 22.96 -8.45
N ILE A 424 -9.84 22.84 -8.14
CA ILE A 424 -9.36 22.13 -6.94
C ILE A 424 -9.50 23.07 -5.71
N PRO A 425 -10.26 22.70 -4.67
CA PRO A 425 -10.39 23.53 -3.47
C PRO A 425 -9.07 23.62 -2.70
N ALA A 426 -8.76 24.82 -2.20
CA ALA A 426 -7.53 25.07 -1.43
C ALA A 426 -7.51 24.29 -0.10
N GLU A 427 -6.33 23.77 0.25
CA GLU A 427 -6.13 22.92 1.42
C GLU A 427 -6.37 23.68 2.75
N PRO A 428 -7.30 23.25 3.62
CA PRO A 428 -7.61 23.94 4.87
C PRO A 428 -6.51 23.73 5.91
N SER A 429 -6.12 24.81 6.61
CA SER A 429 -5.00 24.74 7.55
C SER A 429 -5.29 23.87 8.77
N ILE A 430 -4.30 23.08 9.19
CA ILE A 430 -4.39 22.05 10.25
C ILE A 430 -4.86 22.60 11.61
N ASN A 431 -4.71 23.90 11.85
CA ASN A 431 -4.97 24.56 13.14
C ASN A 431 -6.45 24.62 13.56
N GLU A 432 -7.41 24.27 12.71
CA GLU A 432 -8.84 24.22 13.08
C GLU A 432 -9.27 22.87 13.69
N MET A 433 -8.40 21.86 13.71
CA MET A 433 -8.67 20.56 14.33
C MET A 433 -8.46 20.60 15.86
N GLY A 434 -9.36 21.28 16.56
CA GLY A 434 -9.43 21.26 18.02
C GLY A 434 -9.78 19.86 18.55
N ILE A 435 -8.79 19.15 19.09
CA ILE A 435 -8.93 17.80 19.68
C ILE A 435 -8.71 17.89 21.20
N PRO A 436 -9.75 17.71 22.04
CA PRO A 436 -9.59 17.57 23.49
C PRO A 436 -9.03 16.20 23.87
N GLU A 437 -8.15 16.14 24.86
CA GLU A 437 -7.40 14.91 25.22
C GLU A 437 -8.23 13.76 25.83
N ASN A 438 -9.52 13.96 26.14
CA ASN A 438 -10.36 12.95 26.78
C ASN A 438 -11.80 12.97 26.22
N PHE A 439 -12.18 11.96 25.42
CA PHE A 439 -13.28 11.02 25.71
C PHE A 439 -13.49 9.98 24.60
N CYS A 440 -14.11 8.86 24.95
CA CYS A 440 -14.69 7.91 23.99
C CYS A 440 -16.13 8.29 23.60
N GLU A 441 -16.65 7.58 22.60
CA GLU A 441 -18.06 7.52 22.17
C GLU A 441 -18.65 8.68 21.33
N SER A 442 -19.06 8.30 20.10
CA SER A 442 -20.32 8.69 19.40
C SER A 442 -20.38 9.79 18.32
N PRO A 443 -19.68 10.95 18.36
CA PRO A 443 -19.65 11.87 17.19
C PRO A 443 -18.41 11.74 16.30
N LEU A 444 -17.25 11.48 16.91
CA LEU A 444 -15.96 11.62 16.21
C LEU A 444 -15.74 10.53 15.16
N ALA A 445 -16.22 9.30 15.40
CA ALA A 445 -16.16 8.22 14.42
C ALA A 445 -16.88 8.60 13.10
N THR A 446 -18.03 9.28 13.18
CA THR A 446 -18.76 9.78 12.02
C THR A 446 -17.99 10.89 11.30
N LYS A 447 -17.29 11.76 12.03
CA LYS A 447 -16.48 12.85 11.46
C LYS A 447 -15.21 12.30 10.77
N VAL A 448 -14.57 11.28 11.36
CA VAL A 448 -13.42 10.57 10.78
C VAL A 448 -13.86 9.72 9.58
N LEU A 449 -15.04 9.08 9.61
CA LEU A 449 -15.61 8.40 8.44
C LEU A 449 -15.98 9.37 7.32
N ALA A 450 -16.44 10.58 7.65
CA ALA A 450 -16.67 11.64 6.67
C ALA A 450 -15.35 12.11 6.03
N GLN A 451 -14.31 12.39 6.82
CA GLN A 451 -12.98 12.71 6.29
C GLN A 451 -12.39 11.55 5.46
N ALA A 452 -12.51 10.30 5.91
CA ALA A 452 -12.05 9.13 5.14
C ALA A 452 -12.82 8.96 3.83
N SER A 453 -14.12 9.27 3.82
CA SER A 453 -14.95 9.27 2.61
C SER A 453 -14.56 10.41 1.66
N GLN A 454 -14.23 11.58 2.19
CA GLN A 454 -13.76 12.73 1.43
C GLN A 454 -12.37 12.46 0.82
N TYR A 455 -11.39 11.99 1.62
CA TYR A 455 -10.09 11.52 1.11
C TYR A 455 -10.22 10.38 0.10
N PHE A 456 -11.29 9.56 0.15
CA PHE A 456 -11.58 8.54 -0.86
C PHE A 456 -12.14 9.11 -2.17
N ILE A 457 -12.95 10.17 -2.10
CA ILE A 457 -13.41 10.96 -3.26
C ILE A 457 -12.21 11.67 -3.91
N GLU A 458 -11.39 12.37 -3.13
CA GLU A 458 -10.16 13.02 -3.58
C GLU A 458 -9.19 11.98 -4.19
N ASN A 459 -9.04 10.78 -3.60
CA ASN A 459 -8.28 9.68 -4.21
C ASN A 459 -8.86 9.23 -5.56
N LYS A 460 -10.18 9.23 -5.71
CA LYS A 460 -10.87 8.83 -6.94
C LYS A 460 -10.67 9.88 -8.03
N GLU A 461 -10.70 11.15 -7.69
CA GLU A 461 -10.46 12.28 -8.61
C GLU A 461 -8.98 12.35 -9.01
N LEU A 462 -8.05 12.18 -8.07
CA LEU A 462 -6.61 12.01 -8.35
C LEU A 462 -6.35 10.79 -9.25
N ARG A 463 -7.09 9.68 -9.10
CA ARG A 463 -7.00 8.52 -10.01
C ARG A 463 -7.56 8.81 -11.41
N VAL A 464 -8.59 9.65 -11.54
CA VAL A 464 -9.09 10.13 -12.83
C VAL A 464 -8.07 11.06 -13.50
N LEU A 465 -7.47 12.00 -12.75
CA LEU A 465 -6.35 12.81 -13.21
C LEU A 465 -5.19 11.94 -13.69
N LEU A 466 -4.77 10.94 -12.91
CA LEU A 466 -3.67 10.05 -13.26
C LEU A 466 -3.99 9.18 -14.51
N HIS A 467 -5.26 8.79 -14.71
CA HIS A 467 -5.71 8.17 -15.96
C HIS A 467 -5.73 9.14 -17.17
N LYS A 468 -6.07 10.42 -16.98
CA LYS A 468 -5.93 11.46 -18.01
C LYS A 468 -4.46 11.69 -18.35
N PHE A 469 -3.56 11.81 -17.38
CA PHE A 469 -2.11 11.92 -17.62
C PHE A 469 -1.54 10.70 -18.37
N ALA A 470 -2.00 9.49 -18.06
CA ALA A 470 -1.59 8.28 -18.79
C ALA A 470 -2.01 8.31 -20.28
N ARG A 471 -3.12 8.98 -20.64
CA ARG A 471 -3.49 9.23 -22.04
C ARG A 471 -2.56 10.25 -22.70
N HIS A 472 -2.22 11.34 -22.03
CA HIS A 472 -1.27 12.33 -22.56
C HIS A 472 0.12 11.73 -22.80
N ALA A 473 0.63 10.90 -21.89
CA ALA A 473 1.86 10.15 -22.09
C ALA A 473 1.81 9.25 -23.34
N SER A 474 0.64 8.73 -23.72
CA SER A 474 0.44 7.97 -24.96
C SER A 474 0.47 8.86 -26.22
N ILE A 475 -0.07 10.08 -26.14
CA ILE A 475 -0.05 11.07 -27.25
C ILE A 475 1.38 11.60 -27.46
N TYR A 476 2.06 12.04 -26.41
CA TYR A 476 3.48 12.44 -26.50
C TYR A 476 4.37 11.29 -26.98
N LYS A 477 4.07 10.04 -26.61
CA LYS A 477 4.75 8.85 -27.15
C LYS A 477 4.43 8.59 -28.63
N ARG A 478 3.24 8.95 -29.14
CA ARG A 478 2.94 8.92 -30.58
C ARG A 478 3.73 9.99 -31.33
N ILE A 479 3.76 11.23 -30.83
CA ILE A 479 4.54 12.34 -31.41
C ILE A 479 6.04 11.97 -31.44
N SER A 480 6.58 11.50 -30.32
CA SER A 480 7.96 11.01 -30.20
C SER A 480 8.24 9.85 -31.16
N ASN A 481 7.32 8.88 -31.32
CA ASN A 481 7.46 7.79 -32.28
C ASN A 481 7.42 8.27 -33.75
N VAL A 482 6.72 9.36 -34.07
CA VAL A 482 6.73 9.95 -35.42
C VAL A 482 8.08 10.63 -35.69
N ILE A 483 8.57 11.43 -34.75
CA ILE A 483 9.89 12.09 -34.82
C ILE A 483 11.02 11.05 -34.92
N ALA A 484 11.03 10.03 -34.06
CA ALA A 484 12.03 8.96 -34.06
C ALA A 484 12.00 8.09 -35.33
N LYS A 485 10.90 8.08 -36.08
CA LYS A 485 10.76 7.35 -37.36
C LYS A 485 11.25 8.16 -38.56
N TYR A 486 11.36 9.49 -38.43
CA TYR A 486 11.84 10.42 -39.46
C TYR A 486 12.76 11.49 -38.84
N PRO A 487 14.05 11.17 -38.60
CA PRO A 487 14.95 12.00 -37.80
C PRO A 487 15.45 13.24 -38.57
N ILE A 488 14.63 14.29 -38.61
CA ILE A 488 14.95 15.58 -39.24
C ILE A 488 14.57 16.79 -38.34
N LEU A 489 14.45 16.54 -37.04
CA LEU A 489 14.44 17.54 -35.96
C LEU A 489 15.35 17.02 -34.85
N SER A 490 16.16 17.89 -34.25
CA SER A 490 16.98 17.61 -33.08
C SER A 490 16.25 18.05 -31.79
N MET A 491 16.86 17.79 -30.62
CA MET A 491 16.37 18.38 -29.36
C MET A 491 16.63 19.89 -29.25
N GLU A 492 17.52 20.45 -30.09
CA GLU A 492 17.89 21.87 -30.06
C GLU A 492 16.87 22.75 -30.83
N ASP A 493 16.00 22.12 -31.65
CA ASP A 493 14.98 22.80 -32.48
C ASP A 493 13.63 23.04 -31.77
N ILE A 494 13.50 22.63 -30.49
CA ILE A 494 12.26 22.72 -29.71
C ILE A 494 12.50 23.48 -28.40
N GLY A 495 12.16 24.76 -28.36
CA GLY A 495 12.29 25.59 -27.17
C GLY A 495 11.12 25.43 -26.19
N THR A 496 11.39 25.50 -24.90
CA THR A 496 10.39 25.70 -23.85
C THR A 496 10.28 27.18 -23.52
N GLN A 497 9.10 27.77 -23.64
CA GLN A 497 8.91 29.19 -23.30
C GLN A 497 8.69 29.33 -21.77
N GLU A 498 9.69 29.89 -21.07
CA GLU A 498 9.81 29.79 -19.60
C GLU A 498 8.58 30.31 -18.82
N GLU A 499 7.88 31.32 -19.34
CA GLU A 499 6.71 31.92 -18.68
C GLU A 499 5.44 31.06 -18.69
N ARG A 500 5.36 29.99 -19.52
CA ARG A 500 4.13 29.16 -19.67
C ARG A 500 4.35 27.66 -19.76
N GLY A 501 5.59 27.17 -19.64
CA GLY A 501 5.92 25.73 -19.61
C GLY A 501 5.54 24.93 -20.87
N THR A 502 5.09 25.59 -21.92
CA THR A 502 4.61 24.99 -23.18
C THR A 502 5.76 24.89 -24.18
N TRP A 503 5.79 23.79 -24.94
CA TRP A 503 6.79 23.56 -25.99
C TRP A 503 6.43 24.34 -27.25
N VAL A 504 7.36 25.13 -27.76
CA VAL A 504 7.21 25.93 -28.98
C VAL A 504 8.33 25.55 -29.96
N LEU A 505 7.97 25.25 -31.22
CA LEU A 505 8.96 25.11 -32.28
C LEU A 505 9.59 26.49 -32.54
N THR A 506 10.82 26.67 -32.08
CA THR A 506 11.63 27.88 -32.27
C THR A 506 12.29 27.93 -33.65
N ALA A 507 12.18 26.85 -34.43
CA ALA A 507 12.63 26.76 -35.81
C ALA A 507 11.81 27.70 -36.72
N ASP A 508 12.51 28.63 -37.37
CA ASP A 508 11.95 29.52 -38.40
C ASP A 508 11.26 28.72 -39.52
N ILE A 509 10.25 29.30 -40.18
CA ILE A 509 9.39 28.63 -41.15
C ILE A 509 10.21 28.06 -42.33
N GLU A 510 11.27 28.75 -42.76
CA GLU A 510 12.21 28.21 -43.74
C GLU A 510 12.91 26.93 -43.27
N HIS A 511 13.23 26.79 -41.99
CA HIS A 511 13.90 25.60 -41.47
C HIS A 511 12.96 24.38 -41.54
N LEU A 512 11.72 24.53 -41.07
CA LEU A 512 10.69 23.49 -41.20
C LEU A 512 10.45 23.09 -42.66
N GLN A 513 10.37 24.06 -43.58
CA GLN A 513 10.25 23.78 -45.02
C GLN A 513 11.48 23.01 -45.57
N ARG A 514 12.70 23.41 -45.22
CA ARG A 514 13.94 22.71 -45.61
C ARG A 514 13.99 21.28 -45.09
N CYS A 515 13.48 21.03 -43.87
CA CYS A 515 13.39 19.68 -43.30
C CYS A 515 12.35 18.81 -44.01
N VAL A 516 11.16 19.35 -44.34
CA VAL A 516 10.13 18.65 -45.13
C VAL A 516 10.66 18.25 -46.51
N VAL A 517 11.40 19.13 -47.20
CA VAL A 517 12.02 18.82 -48.49
C VAL A 517 13.02 17.65 -48.37
N LYS A 518 13.90 17.65 -47.37
CA LYS A 518 14.81 16.50 -47.10
C LYS A 518 14.06 15.21 -46.78
N LEU A 519 12.95 15.30 -46.05
CA LEU A 519 12.08 14.14 -45.74
C LEU A 519 11.53 13.51 -47.02
N HIS A 520 11.12 14.35 -47.97
CA HIS A 520 10.63 13.94 -49.28
C HIS A 520 11.74 13.31 -50.14
N GLU A 521 12.94 13.90 -50.21
CA GLU A 521 14.09 13.30 -50.91
C GLU A 521 14.45 11.90 -50.39
N LEU A 522 14.48 11.73 -49.06
CA LEU A 522 14.79 10.46 -48.42
C LEU A 522 13.71 9.39 -48.66
N LEU A 523 12.43 9.79 -48.67
CA LEU A 523 11.32 8.88 -49.00
C LEU A 523 11.34 8.45 -50.48
N ILE A 524 11.67 9.36 -51.41
CA ILE A 524 11.84 9.01 -52.83
C ILE A 524 13.00 8.04 -53.02
N ARG A 525 14.18 8.32 -52.42
CA ARG A 525 15.34 7.41 -52.50
C ARG A 525 15.04 6.01 -51.95
N LYS A 526 14.21 5.91 -50.91
CA LYS A 526 13.80 4.64 -50.30
C LYS A 526 12.68 3.90 -51.08
N LYS A 527 12.15 4.50 -52.15
CA LYS A 527 11.16 3.88 -53.06
C LYS A 527 11.79 3.31 -54.33
N ASN A 528 13.07 3.62 -54.58
CA ASN A 528 13.87 3.20 -55.73
C ASN A 528 15.04 2.27 -55.33
N LEU A 529 14.90 1.57 -54.19
CA LEU A 529 15.80 0.55 -53.62
C LEU A 529 14.98 -0.67 -53.19
#